data_AF-A0A1X6PB87-F1
#
_entry.id   AF-A0A1X6PB87-F1
#
_cell.length_a   1.000
_cell.length_b   1.000
_cell.length_c   1.000
_cell.angle_alpha   90.00
_cell.angle_beta   90.00
_cell.angle_gamma   90.00
#
_symmetry.space_group_name_H-M   'P 1'
#
loop_
_entity.id
_entity.type
_entity.pdbx_description
1 polymer ?
#
loop_
_entity_poly.entity_id
_entity_poly.type
_entity_poly.pdbx_seq_one_letter_code
_entity_poly.pdbx_strand_id
1 'polypeptide(L)'
;MMGLVANDDGAPDADRLDYLARDSRYLNMPCSVDARRIMATSKVCGGGRVVGWPVKEAFALMDVYHTRYKLHKMAYRHRVSVGIDALLTDALLTADSHLHFTASIHDPSAFLALDDTIFHRIQFSTEAALAPARSLITRLRRRQLYPLCGELLCTPPTPAAPGAAPVQRRPTAADVAAHQSPKGGVDLRPEDIVVSPAVLSYAMGAVNPVERIPFWEAGGGGDGADVLLGEGGVKRVSRLVGVGACHEEVIRVYARRQGADVASSVRTAFRRCVDAWGLGEVTM
;
A
#
# COMPACT_ATOMS: atom_id res chain seq x y z
N MET A 1 26.47 -8.08 -4.22
CA MET A 1 25.93 -8.54 -2.92
C MET A 1 24.98 -7.47 -2.41
N MET A 2 23.72 -7.44 -2.88
CA MET A 2 22.71 -6.44 -2.46
C MET A 2 21.58 -7.02 -1.58
N GLY A 3 21.47 -8.34 -1.45
CA GLY A 3 20.30 -8.99 -0.85
C GLY A 3 20.17 -8.98 0.67
N LEU A 4 20.97 -8.20 1.41
CA LEU A 4 20.94 -8.15 2.88
C LEU A 4 20.18 -6.94 3.45
N VAL A 5 20.35 -5.76 2.85
CA VAL A 5 19.76 -4.50 3.34
C VAL A 5 18.45 -4.21 2.62
N ALA A 6 18.44 -4.31 1.29
CA ALA A 6 17.27 -4.10 0.45
C ALA A 6 17.27 -5.14 -0.68
N ASN A 7 16.34 -6.10 -0.62
CA ASN A 7 16.30 -7.23 -1.55
C ASN A 7 15.06 -7.19 -2.45
N ASP A 8 15.31 -6.99 -3.75
CA ASP A 8 14.27 -6.93 -4.79
C ASP A 8 14.01 -8.30 -5.44
N ASP A 9 14.85 -9.30 -5.17
CA ASP A 9 14.75 -10.65 -5.72
C ASP A 9 13.74 -11.52 -4.96
N GLY A 10 13.18 -10.98 -3.88
CA GLY A 10 12.10 -11.59 -3.13
C GLY A 10 12.54 -12.26 -1.85
N ALA A 11 13.83 -12.43 -1.55
CA ALA A 11 14.26 -12.98 -0.26
C ALA A 11 14.11 -11.95 0.89
N PRO A 12 13.93 -12.41 2.15
CA PRO A 12 13.89 -11.50 3.28
C PRO A 12 15.19 -10.72 3.44
N ASP A 13 15.08 -9.46 3.80
CA ASP A 13 16.18 -8.55 4.11
C ASP A 13 16.03 -8.02 5.55
N ALA A 14 17.08 -7.37 6.05
CA ALA A 14 17.11 -6.86 7.42
C ALA A 14 16.04 -5.78 7.67
N ASP A 15 15.80 -4.91 6.68
CA ASP A 15 14.76 -3.87 6.75
C ASP A 15 13.37 -4.49 7.00
N ARG A 16 12.99 -5.47 6.18
CA ARG A 16 11.70 -6.15 6.29
C ARG A 16 11.53 -6.89 7.59
N LEU A 17 12.55 -7.64 8.01
CA LEU A 17 12.47 -8.38 9.26
C LEU A 17 12.33 -7.44 10.48
N ASP A 18 13.01 -6.29 10.47
CA ASP A 18 12.91 -5.30 11.55
C ASP A 18 11.53 -4.63 11.59
N TYR A 19 11.06 -4.03 10.50
CA TYR A 19 9.79 -3.29 10.55
C TYR A 19 8.61 -4.22 10.81
N LEU A 20 8.62 -5.45 10.29
CA LEU A 20 7.54 -6.40 10.57
C LEU A 20 7.45 -6.74 12.06
N ALA A 21 8.58 -6.92 12.74
CA ALA A 21 8.59 -7.18 14.17
C ALA A 21 8.25 -5.92 14.99
N ARG A 22 8.84 -4.78 14.62
CA ARG A 22 8.67 -3.48 15.28
C ARG A 22 7.22 -3.02 15.19
N ASP A 23 6.67 -2.95 14.00
CA ASP A 23 5.35 -2.38 13.76
C ASP A 23 4.25 -3.27 14.32
N SER A 24 4.37 -4.59 14.17
CA SER A 24 3.46 -5.52 14.84
C SER A 24 3.44 -5.31 16.36
N ARG A 25 4.61 -5.07 16.98
CA ARG A 25 4.67 -4.77 18.42
C ARG A 25 3.96 -3.46 18.75
N TYR A 26 4.24 -2.37 18.06
CA TYR A 26 3.66 -1.05 18.37
C TYR A 26 2.19 -0.91 17.97
N LEU A 27 1.73 -1.68 16.98
CA LEU A 27 0.32 -1.75 16.56
C LEU A 27 -0.48 -2.81 17.34
N ASN A 28 0.16 -3.56 18.25
CA ASN A 28 -0.44 -4.68 18.97
C ASN A 28 -1.08 -5.73 18.03
N MET A 29 -0.39 -6.03 16.93
CA MET A 29 -0.78 -7.04 15.96
C MET A 29 0.09 -8.30 16.11
N PRO A 30 -0.49 -9.51 16.05
CA PRO A 30 0.30 -10.73 16.07
C PRO A 30 1.31 -10.79 14.91
N CYS A 31 2.53 -11.21 15.21
CA CYS A 31 3.59 -11.46 14.22
C CYS A 31 4.10 -12.88 14.41
N SER A 32 3.97 -13.72 13.39
CA SER A 32 4.51 -15.09 13.41
C SER A 32 5.96 -15.15 12.91
N VAL A 33 6.52 -14.02 12.46
CA VAL A 33 7.88 -13.95 11.90
C VAL A 33 8.92 -14.00 13.02
N ASP A 34 9.67 -15.10 13.07
CA ASP A 34 10.87 -15.22 13.90
C ASP A 34 12.12 -14.85 13.09
N ALA A 35 12.49 -13.57 13.15
CA ALA A 35 13.67 -13.06 12.45
C ALA A 35 14.97 -13.76 12.88
N ARG A 36 15.09 -14.19 14.15
CA ARG A 36 16.30 -14.88 14.65
C ARG A 36 16.44 -16.24 14.01
N ARG A 37 15.34 -17.00 13.91
CA ARG A 37 15.32 -18.29 13.21
C ARG A 37 15.65 -18.13 11.73
N ILE A 38 15.03 -17.16 11.05
CA ILE A 38 15.27 -16.91 9.61
C ILE A 38 16.75 -16.60 9.37
N MET A 39 17.37 -15.75 10.19
CA MET A 39 18.79 -15.45 10.07
C MET A 39 19.67 -16.67 10.39
N ALA A 40 19.41 -17.36 11.50
CA ALA A 40 20.22 -18.49 11.96
C ALA A 40 20.19 -19.71 11.04
N THR A 41 19.13 -19.85 10.23
CA THR A 41 18.98 -20.96 9.26
C THR A 41 19.49 -20.62 7.86
N SER A 42 19.82 -19.36 7.59
CA SER A 42 20.32 -18.91 6.29
C SER A 42 21.76 -19.37 6.03
N LYS A 43 22.12 -19.50 4.76
CA LYS A 43 23.50 -19.76 4.30
C LYS A 43 23.84 -18.94 3.08
N VAL A 44 25.12 -18.65 2.90
CA VAL A 44 25.63 -18.11 1.65
C VAL A 44 25.79 -19.26 0.65
N CYS A 45 25.28 -19.07 -0.56
CA CYS A 45 25.20 -20.09 -1.58
C CYS A 45 25.54 -19.54 -2.98
N GLY A 46 25.55 -20.40 -4.00
CA GLY A 46 25.69 -19.98 -5.40
C GLY A 46 27.04 -19.34 -5.71
N GLY A 47 28.10 -19.85 -5.07
CA GLY A 47 29.46 -19.33 -5.17
C GLY A 47 29.66 -18.00 -4.42
N GLY A 48 29.01 -17.80 -3.28
CA GLY A 48 29.19 -16.58 -2.48
C GLY A 48 28.28 -15.42 -2.85
N ARG A 49 27.29 -15.62 -3.74
CA ARG A 49 26.55 -14.53 -4.38
C ARG A 49 25.15 -14.31 -3.85
N VAL A 50 24.52 -15.35 -3.29
CA VAL A 50 23.13 -15.31 -2.82
C VAL A 50 23.02 -15.87 -1.41
N VAL A 51 21.99 -15.45 -0.69
CA VAL A 51 21.59 -16.04 0.59
C VAL A 51 20.45 -17.02 0.31
N GLY A 52 20.55 -18.24 0.84
CA GLY A 52 19.55 -19.28 0.68
C GLY A 52 19.16 -19.95 2.00
N TRP A 53 18.01 -20.59 2.00
CA TRP A 53 17.43 -21.27 3.16
C TRP A 53 17.21 -22.76 2.89
N PRO A 54 17.15 -23.61 3.92
CA PRO A 54 16.79 -25.00 3.69
C PRO A 54 15.34 -25.09 3.20
N VAL A 55 15.04 -25.98 2.24
CA VAL A 55 13.69 -26.13 1.64
C VAL A 55 12.58 -26.26 2.69
N LYS A 56 12.87 -26.89 3.84
CA LYS A 56 11.91 -27.03 4.96
C LYS A 56 11.43 -25.70 5.56
N GLU A 57 12.17 -24.61 5.38
CA GLU A 57 11.78 -23.27 5.86
C GLU A 57 10.87 -22.53 4.87
N ALA A 58 10.62 -23.07 3.66
CA ALA A 58 9.81 -22.40 2.65
C ALA A 58 8.42 -22.00 3.16
N PHE A 59 7.78 -22.86 3.96
CA PHE A 59 6.48 -22.55 4.57
C PHE A 59 6.58 -21.44 5.61
N ALA A 60 7.62 -21.44 6.45
CA ALA A 60 7.84 -20.37 7.44
C ALA A 60 8.17 -19.02 6.77
N LEU A 61 8.88 -19.03 5.64
CA LEU A 61 9.18 -17.81 4.89
C LEU A 61 7.93 -17.16 4.27
N MET A 62 6.88 -17.94 4.00
CA MET A 62 5.59 -17.37 3.57
C MET A 62 4.98 -16.43 4.61
N ASP A 63 5.20 -16.70 5.90
CA ASP A 63 4.67 -15.86 6.98
C ASP A 63 5.24 -14.44 6.96
N VAL A 64 6.46 -14.25 6.43
CA VAL A 64 7.06 -12.92 6.23
C VAL A 64 6.16 -12.07 5.34
N TYR A 65 5.79 -12.59 4.18
CA TYR A 65 5.00 -11.85 3.20
C TYR A 65 3.53 -11.76 3.57
N HIS A 66 3.00 -12.80 4.23
CA HIS A 66 1.65 -12.75 4.75
C HIS A 66 1.50 -11.72 5.88
N THR A 67 2.48 -11.65 6.79
CA THR A 67 2.52 -10.62 7.84
C THR A 67 2.66 -9.22 7.26
N ARG A 68 3.53 -9.05 6.25
CA ARG A 68 3.63 -7.80 5.49
C ARG A 68 2.28 -7.38 4.91
N TYR A 69 1.61 -8.27 4.18
CA TYR A 69 0.30 -8.00 3.60
C TYR A 69 -0.73 -7.59 4.68
N LYS A 70 -0.77 -8.30 5.82
CA LYS A 70 -1.64 -7.96 6.95
C LYS A 70 -1.40 -6.55 7.47
N LEU A 71 -0.14 -6.17 7.70
CA LEU A 71 0.21 -4.82 8.18
C LEU A 71 -0.18 -3.74 7.16
N HIS A 72 0.03 -3.99 5.87
CA HIS A 72 -0.43 -3.07 4.82
C HIS A 72 -1.97 -2.94 4.81
N LYS A 73 -2.70 -4.06 4.86
CA LYS A 73 -4.17 -4.07 4.81
C LYS A 73 -4.80 -3.41 6.05
N MET A 74 -4.25 -3.69 7.23
CA MET A 74 -4.87 -3.33 8.50
C MET A 74 -4.36 -2.00 9.09
N ALA A 75 -3.11 -1.61 8.81
CA ALA A 75 -2.49 -0.44 9.42
C ALA A 75 -2.02 0.59 8.38
N TYR A 76 -1.01 0.27 7.55
CA TYR A 76 -0.37 1.26 6.68
C TYR A 76 -1.33 1.85 5.64
N ARG A 77 -2.29 1.05 5.17
CA ARG A 77 -3.36 1.48 4.27
C ARG A 77 -4.71 1.34 4.97
N HIS A 78 -4.79 1.60 6.26
CA HIS A 78 -6.08 1.67 6.94
C HIS A 78 -6.93 2.80 6.33
N ARG A 79 -8.23 2.53 6.10
CA ARG A 79 -9.15 3.45 5.40
C ARG A 79 -9.19 4.86 5.98
N VAL A 80 -9.08 5.02 7.30
CA VAL A 80 -9.05 6.34 7.95
C VAL A 80 -7.70 7.02 7.77
N SER A 81 -6.60 6.26 7.84
CA SER A 81 -5.24 6.79 7.64
C SER A 81 -5.10 7.35 6.23
N VAL A 82 -5.58 6.64 5.21
CA VAL A 82 -5.57 7.13 3.82
C VAL A 82 -6.36 8.45 3.66
N GLY A 83 -7.48 8.61 4.37
CA GLY A 83 -8.23 9.87 4.37
C GLY A 83 -7.49 11.01 5.10
N ILE A 84 -6.72 10.69 6.15
CA ILE A 84 -5.84 11.63 6.84
C ILE A 84 -4.67 12.04 5.94
N ASP A 85 -4.03 11.08 5.27
CA ASP A 85 -2.92 11.32 4.35
C ASP A 85 -3.33 12.26 3.23
N ALA A 86 -4.52 12.06 2.65
CA ALA A 86 -5.08 12.95 1.64
C ALA A 86 -5.30 14.38 2.20
N LEU A 87 -5.83 14.53 3.41
CA LEU A 87 -6.02 15.83 4.07
C LEU A 87 -4.69 16.54 4.36
N LEU A 88 -3.69 15.79 4.84
CA LEU A 88 -2.35 16.31 5.10
C LEU A 88 -1.64 16.69 3.80
N THR A 89 -1.80 15.90 2.74
CA THR A 89 -1.25 16.20 1.42
C THR A 89 -1.83 17.50 0.87
N ASP A 90 -3.15 17.69 0.95
CA ASP A 90 -3.79 18.94 0.54
C ASP A 90 -3.28 20.12 1.38
N ALA A 91 -3.05 19.94 2.69
CA ALA A 91 -2.48 20.97 3.55
C ALA A 91 -1.04 21.34 3.16
N LEU A 92 -0.20 20.34 2.87
CA LEU A 92 1.18 20.52 2.44
C LEU A 92 1.26 21.19 1.08
N LEU A 93 0.51 20.73 0.08
CA LEU A 93 0.45 21.35 -1.25
C LEU A 93 0.00 22.81 -1.19
N THR A 94 -0.98 23.10 -0.33
CA THR A 94 -1.46 24.47 -0.13
C THR A 94 -0.39 25.35 0.49
N ALA A 95 0.36 24.84 1.48
CA ALA A 95 1.43 25.58 2.15
C ALA A 95 2.69 25.74 1.29
N ASP A 96 2.98 24.79 0.42
CA ASP A 96 4.20 24.78 -0.40
C ASP A 96 4.28 25.95 -1.39
N SER A 97 3.13 26.47 -1.81
CA SER A 97 3.06 27.70 -2.63
C SER A 97 3.71 28.92 -1.96
N HIS A 98 3.89 28.89 -0.64
CA HIS A 98 4.48 29.96 0.16
C HIS A 98 5.76 29.53 0.90
N LEU A 99 5.82 28.28 1.37
CA LEU A 99 6.97 27.76 2.13
C LEU A 99 8.06 27.14 1.23
N HIS A 100 7.71 26.77 0.00
CA HIS A 100 8.64 26.22 -1.00
C HIS A 100 9.52 25.06 -0.50
N PHE A 101 9.01 24.23 0.41
CA PHE A 101 9.79 23.15 0.99
C PHE A 101 9.97 21.97 0.03
N THR A 102 9.16 21.84 -1.02
CA THR A 102 9.36 20.82 -2.07
C THR A 102 10.69 20.99 -2.79
N ALA A 103 11.20 22.21 -2.95
CA ALA A 103 12.50 22.48 -3.54
C ALA A 103 13.67 21.92 -2.70
N SER A 104 13.44 21.65 -1.40
CA SER A 104 14.47 21.16 -0.48
C SER A 104 15.04 19.81 -0.88
N ILE A 105 14.32 19.00 -1.69
CA ILE A 105 14.84 17.71 -2.17
C ILE A 105 16.10 17.84 -3.03
N HIS A 106 16.37 19.05 -3.55
CA HIS A 106 17.54 19.35 -4.37
C HIS A 106 18.71 19.95 -3.57
N ASP A 107 18.51 20.26 -2.29
CA ASP A 107 19.55 20.72 -1.38
C ASP A 107 19.61 19.82 -0.14
N PRO A 108 20.68 19.01 0.04
CA PRO A 108 20.81 18.14 1.19
C PRO A 108 20.65 18.86 2.54
N SER A 109 21.11 20.11 2.65
CA SER A 109 21.04 20.85 3.92
C SER A 109 19.59 21.23 4.25
N ALA A 110 18.85 21.76 3.28
CA ALA A 110 17.42 22.04 3.42
C ALA A 110 16.61 20.75 3.64
N PHE A 111 16.94 19.66 2.94
CA PHE A 111 16.25 18.38 3.11
C PHE A 111 16.39 17.82 4.53
N LEU A 112 17.58 17.92 5.13
CA LEU A 112 17.82 17.47 6.51
C LEU A 112 17.03 18.28 7.55
N ALA A 113 16.66 19.51 7.23
CA ALA A 113 15.83 20.36 8.08
C ALA A 113 14.31 20.15 7.83
N LEU A 114 13.94 19.35 6.83
CA LEU A 114 12.54 19.07 6.50
C LEU A 114 12.07 17.83 7.28
N ASP A 115 11.28 18.08 8.33
CA ASP A 115 10.69 17.04 9.18
C ASP A 115 9.22 17.37 9.52
N ASP A 116 8.61 16.56 10.38
CA ASP A 116 7.22 16.72 10.81
C ASP A 116 6.93 18.04 11.52
N THR A 117 7.95 18.82 11.92
CA THR A 117 7.75 20.17 12.48
C THR A 117 7.11 21.12 11.47
N ILE A 118 7.14 20.80 10.16
CA ILE A 118 6.42 21.54 9.12
C ILE A 118 4.93 21.72 9.46
N PHE A 119 4.30 20.72 10.07
CA PHE A 119 2.90 20.81 10.48
C PHE A 119 2.72 21.84 11.61
N HIS A 120 3.66 21.94 12.55
CA HIS A 120 3.64 22.97 13.58
C HIS A 120 3.92 24.36 12.99
N ARG A 121 4.84 24.48 12.03
CA ARG A 121 5.11 25.74 11.32
C ARG A 121 3.85 26.25 10.63
N ILE A 122 3.12 25.39 9.91
CA ILE A 122 1.84 25.75 9.29
C ILE A 122 0.81 26.11 10.37
N GLN A 123 0.65 25.26 11.38
CA GLN A 123 -0.37 25.39 12.44
C GLN A 123 -0.24 26.71 13.22
N PHE A 124 0.97 27.12 13.56
CA PHE A 124 1.24 28.29 14.40
C PHE A 124 1.64 29.54 13.62
N SER A 125 1.73 29.47 12.29
CA SER A 125 1.96 30.67 11.47
C SER A 125 0.85 31.70 11.66
N THR A 126 1.23 32.98 11.68
CA THR A 126 0.30 34.13 11.66
C THR A 126 0.10 34.68 10.24
N GLU A 127 0.82 34.13 9.26
CA GLU A 127 0.80 34.60 7.88
C GLU A 127 -0.54 34.29 7.20
N ALA A 128 -1.05 35.28 6.46
CA ALA A 128 -2.32 35.17 5.75
C ALA A 128 -2.25 34.15 4.60
N ALA A 129 -1.10 34.05 3.92
CA ALA A 129 -0.86 33.09 2.85
C ALA A 129 -1.04 31.62 3.31
N LEU A 130 -0.74 31.33 4.58
CA LEU A 130 -0.87 29.99 5.17
C LEU A 130 -2.25 29.73 5.80
N ALA A 131 -3.18 30.69 5.76
CA ALA A 131 -4.51 30.50 6.34
C ALA A 131 -5.27 29.30 5.76
N PRO A 132 -5.25 29.03 4.44
CA PRO A 132 -5.93 27.87 3.87
C PRO A 132 -5.33 26.54 4.36
N ALA A 133 -3.99 26.42 4.40
CA ALA A 133 -3.31 25.23 4.92
C ALA A 133 -3.57 25.03 6.43
N ARG A 134 -3.51 26.11 7.22
CA ARG A 134 -3.81 26.10 8.66
C ARG A 134 -5.24 25.66 8.96
N SER A 135 -6.20 25.99 8.08
CA SER A 135 -7.58 25.49 8.18
C SER A 135 -7.65 23.97 8.05
N LEU A 136 -6.91 23.37 7.12
CA LEU A 136 -6.85 21.91 6.93
C LEU A 136 -6.19 21.20 8.14
N ILE A 137 -5.11 21.77 8.69
CA ILE A 137 -4.51 21.25 9.94
C ILE A 137 -5.48 21.37 11.13
N THR A 138 -6.22 22.48 11.22
CA THR A 138 -7.25 22.66 12.25
C THR A 138 -8.35 21.61 12.14
N ARG A 139 -8.78 21.28 10.91
CA ARG A 139 -9.73 20.20 10.66
C ARG A 139 -9.21 18.86 11.17
N LEU A 140 -7.95 18.52 10.88
CA LEU A 140 -7.31 17.30 11.37
C LEU A 140 -7.38 17.21 12.90
N ARG A 141 -6.99 18.28 13.61
CA ARG A 141 -7.03 18.36 15.08
C ARG A 141 -8.44 18.19 15.65
N ARG A 142 -9.46 18.70 14.93
CA ARG A 142 -10.88 18.55 15.28
C ARG A 142 -11.50 17.25 14.75
N ARG A 143 -10.71 16.34 14.18
CA ARG A 143 -11.16 15.09 13.54
C ARG A 143 -12.19 15.29 12.42
N GLN A 144 -12.18 16.45 11.76
CA GLN A 144 -13.01 16.76 10.60
C GLN A 144 -12.35 16.27 9.29
N LEU A 145 -12.17 14.95 9.23
CA LEU A 145 -11.45 14.22 8.19
C LEU A 145 -12.23 14.18 6.86
N TYR A 146 -11.59 13.70 5.79
CA TYR A 146 -12.30 13.28 4.59
C TYR A 146 -13.03 11.95 4.86
N PRO A 147 -14.37 11.91 4.89
CA PRO A 147 -15.11 10.70 5.19
C PRO A 147 -15.00 9.71 4.02
N LEU A 148 -14.88 8.43 4.36
CA LEU A 148 -14.95 7.34 3.39
C LEU A 148 -16.37 7.25 2.80
N CYS A 149 -16.43 7.29 1.48
CA CYS A 149 -17.67 7.19 0.71
C CYS A 149 -17.87 5.78 0.12
N GLY A 150 -16.81 5.00 -0.06
CA GLY A 150 -16.88 3.59 -0.42
C GLY A 150 -15.51 2.97 -0.67
N GLU A 151 -15.46 1.65 -0.62
CA GLU A 151 -14.29 0.82 -0.93
C GLU A 151 -14.68 -0.23 -1.98
N LEU A 152 -13.89 -0.34 -3.05
CA LEU A 152 -14.02 -1.36 -4.07
C LEU A 152 -12.79 -2.27 -4.01
N LEU A 153 -13.01 -3.55 -3.78
CA LEU A 153 -11.99 -4.58 -4.00
C LEU A 153 -12.03 -4.97 -5.48
N CYS A 154 -11.01 -4.58 -6.20
CA CYS A 154 -10.89 -4.86 -7.62
C CYS A 154 -10.62 -6.35 -7.83
N THR A 155 -11.48 -7.03 -8.58
CA THR A 155 -11.20 -8.37 -9.06
C THR A 155 -10.02 -8.31 -10.04
N PRO A 156 -8.99 -9.16 -9.89
CA PRO A 156 -7.94 -9.24 -10.89
C PRO A 156 -8.61 -9.52 -12.24
N PRO A 157 -8.18 -8.84 -13.32
CA PRO A 157 -8.82 -9.02 -14.60
C PRO A 157 -8.75 -10.51 -14.99
N THR A 158 -9.89 -11.06 -15.39
CA THR A 158 -9.96 -12.35 -16.06
C THR A 158 -8.90 -12.35 -17.18
N PRO A 159 -8.10 -13.41 -17.38
CA PRO A 159 -7.17 -13.44 -18.48
C PRO A 159 -7.95 -13.12 -19.75
N ALA A 160 -7.64 -11.99 -20.38
CA ALA A 160 -8.20 -11.69 -21.67
C ALA A 160 -7.73 -12.78 -22.64
N ALA A 161 -8.49 -13.02 -23.70
CA ALA A 161 -8.06 -13.88 -24.79
C ALA A 161 -6.60 -13.60 -25.19
N PRO A 162 -5.82 -14.61 -25.60
CA PRO A 162 -4.39 -14.44 -25.87
C PRO A 162 -4.15 -13.24 -26.80
N GLY A 163 -3.42 -12.23 -26.31
CA GLY A 163 -3.06 -11.03 -27.07
C GLY A 163 -3.71 -9.71 -26.64
N ALA A 164 -4.67 -9.71 -25.69
CA ALA A 164 -5.21 -8.48 -25.13
C ALA A 164 -4.62 -8.20 -23.74
N ALA A 165 -4.06 -7.00 -23.54
CA ALA A 165 -3.68 -6.54 -22.20
C ALA A 165 -4.97 -6.34 -21.39
N PRO A 166 -5.12 -6.97 -20.23
CA PRO A 166 -6.27 -6.71 -19.38
C PRO A 166 -6.21 -5.26 -18.88
N VAL A 167 -7.16 -4.43 -19.31
CA VAL A 167 -7.29 -3.06 -18.79
C VAL A 167 -8.28 -3.09 -17.62
N GLN A 168 -7.75 -3.11 -16.40
CA GLN A 168 -8.55 -2.83 -15.21
C GLN A 168 -8.94 -1.35 -15.24
N ARG A 169 -10.21 -1.06 -15.54
CA ARG A 169 -10.73 0.31 -15.45
C ARG A 169 -10.75 0.75 -13.98
N ARG A 170 -10.11 1.87 -13.70
CA ARG A 170 -10.07 2.52 -12.38
C ARG A 170 -10.89 3.81 -12.46
N PRO A 171 -11.99 3.95 -11.71
CA PRO A 171 -12.74 5.20 -11.68
C PRO A 171 -11.85 6.38 -11.26
N THR A 172 -11.88 7.47 -12.01
CA THR A 172 -11.28 8.74 -11.59
C THR A 172 -12.29 9.59 -10.82
N ALA A 173 -11.84 10.68 -10.20
CA ALA A 173 -12.76 11.64 -9.58
C ALA A 173 -13.77 12.23 -10.59
N ALA A 174 -13.36 12.42 -11.85
CA ALA A 174 -14.24 12.88 -12.92
C ALA A 174 -15.28 11.82 -13.32
N ASP A 175 -14.89 10.55 -13.39
CA ASP A 175 -15.82 9.46 -13.65
C ASP A 175 -16.86 9.36 -12.53
N VAL A 176 -16.43 9.43 -11.27
CA VAL A 176 -17.36 9.42 -10.13
C VAL A 176 -18.32 10.61 -10.20
N ALA A 177 -17.81 11.83 -10.43
CA ALA A 177 -18.65 13.02 -10.57
C ALA A 177 -19.67 12.89 -11.73
N ALA A 178 -19.25 12.34 -12.87
CA ALA A 178 -20.12 12.16 -14.04
C ALA A 178 -21.27 11.16 -13.80
N HIS A 179 -21.17 10.28 -12.80
CA HIS A 179 -22.22 9.32 -12.44
C HIS A 179 -23.10 9.80 -11.27
N GLN A 180 -23.07 11.09 -10.93
CA GLN A 180 -23.94 11.68 -9.91
C GLN A 180 -25.44 11.47 -10.18
N SER A 181 -26.26 11.53 -9.13
CA SER A 181 -27.71 11.32 -9.25
C SER A 181 -28.35 12.46 -10.06
N PRO A 182 -29.17 12.16 -11.09
CA PRO A 182 -29.90 13.19 -11.81
C PRO A 182 -31.10 13.75 -11.01
N LYS A 183 -31.51 13.10 -9.91
CA LYS A 183 -32.68 13.47 -9.11
C LYS A 183 -32.27 14.10 -7.78
N GLY A 184 -31.94 15.38 -7.78
CA GLY A 184 -31.61 16.16 -6.58
C GLY A 184 -30.33 15.70 -5.87
N GLY A 185 -29.61 16.64 -5.28
CA GLY A 185 -28.35 16.39 -4.59
C GLY A 185 -27.40 17.57 -4.70
N VAL A 186 -26.23 17.42 -4.10
CA VAL A 186 -25.16 18.41 -4.23
C VAL A 186 -24.48 18.22 -5.58
N ASP A 187 -24.29 19.30 -6.34
CA ASP A 187 -23.52 19.27 -7.58
C ASP A 187 -22.06 18.95 -7.27
N LEU A 188 -21.61 17.75 -7.63
CA LEU A 188 -20.27 17.24 -7.34
C LEU A 188 -19.33 17.61 -8.47
N ARG A 189 -18.24 18.29 -8.13
CA ARG A 189 -17.13 18.51 -9.06
C ARG A 189 -16.01 17.52 -8.78
N PRO A 190 -15.15 17.20 -9.75
CA PRO A 190 -14.04 16.27 -9.55
C PRO A 190 -13.14 16.66 -8.36
N GLU A 191 -12.91 17.95 -8.12
CA GLU A 191 -12.13 18.44 -6.99
C GLU A 191 -12.76 18.11 -5.62
N ASP A 192 -14.06 17.86 -5.55
CA ASP A 192 -14.76 17.53 -4.30
C ASP A 192 -14.57 16.06 -3.89
N ILE A 193 -13.89 15.25 -4.71
CA ILE A 193 -13.74 13.80 -4.57
C ILE A 193 -12.26 13.42 -4.52
N VAL A 194 -11.89 12.58 -3.56
CA VAL A 194 -10.56 11.93 -3.53
C VAL A 194 -10.75 10.47 -3.91
N VAL A 195 -10.03 10.02 -4.95
CA VAL A 195 -9.91 8.60 -5.29
C VAL A 195 -8.50 8.13 -4.96
N SER A 196 -8.40 7.07 -4.15
CA SER A 196 -7.12 6.49 -3.73
C SER A 196 -7.04 5.01 -4.13
N PRO A 197 -6.47 4.70 -5.30
CA PRO A 197 -6.15 3.32 -5.67
C PRO A 197 -4.92 2.84 -4.88
N ALA A 198 -4.88 1.55 -4.54
CA ALA A 198 -3.73 0.93 -3.91
C ALA A 198 -3.61 -0.53 -4.33
N VAL A 199 -2.38 -1.00 -4.55
CA VAL A 199 -2.08 -2.42 -4.73
C VAL A 199 -1.48 -2.94 -3.44
N LEU A 200 -2.12 -3.93 -2.84
CA LEU A 200 -1.62 -4.64 -1.66
C LEU A 200 -1.10 -5.99 -2.11
N SER A 201 0.18 -6.27 -1.89
CA SER A 201 0.82 -7.48 -2.40
C SER A 201 1.79 -8.10 -1.41
N TYR A 202 2.27 -9.28 -1.75
CA TYR A 202 3.37 -9.97 -1.07
C TYR A 202 4.73 -9.34 -1.41
N ALA A 203 4.82 -8.04 -1.66
CA ALA A 203 6.01 -7.28 -2.11
C ALA A 203 6.37 -7.42 -3.60
N MET A 204 6.01 -8.53 -4.27
CA MET A 204 6.38 -8.76 -5.68
C MET A 204 5.18 -8.79 -6.65
N GLY A 205 4.15 -7.99 -6.37
CA GLY A 205 2.98 -7.86 -7.26
C GLY A 205 2.27 -9.21 -7.44
N ALA A 206 2.17 -9.67 -8.69
CA ALA A 206 1.52 -10.95 -9.01
C ALA A 206 2.35 -12.18 -8.65
N VAL A 207 3.66 -12.02 -8.43
CA VAL A 207 4.58 -13.13 -8.18
C VAL A 207 4.64 -13.41 -6.68
N ASN A 208 4.63 -14.69 -6.31
CA ASN A 208 4.91 -15.09 -4.94
C ASN A 208 6.42 -15.00 -4.68
N PRO A 209 6.90 -14.18 -3.72
CA PRO A 209 8.33 -14.00 -3.48
C PRO A 209 9.05 -15.30 -3.12
N VAL A 210 8.36 -16.22 -2.43
CA VAL A 210 8.94 -17.50 -2.01
C VAL A 210 9.31 -18.38 -3.21
N GLU A 211 8.72 -18.15 -4.38
CA GLU A 211 9.11 -18.84 -5.62
C GLU A 211 10.49 -18.42 -6.15
N ARG A 212 10.97 -17.25 -5.75
CA ARG A 212 12.26 -16.67 -6.14
C ARG A 212 13.35 -16.81 -5.09
N ILE A 213 13.00 -17.25 -3.88
CA ILE A 213 13.99 -17.46 -2.82
C ILE A 213 14.89 -18.64 -3.19
N PRO A 214 16.22 -18.51 -3.10
CA PRO A 214 17.14 -19.63 -3.23
C PRO A 214 16.99 -20.62 -2.06
N PHE A 215 16.81 -21.91 -2.36
CA PHE A 215 16.78 -22.98 -1.37
C PHE A 215 17.87 -24.03 -1.57
N TRP A 216 18.17 -24.75 -0.48
CA TRP A 216 19.08 -25.90 -0.46
C TRP A 216 18.47 -27.08 0.31
N GLU A 217 18.86 -28.31 -0.03
CA GLU A 217 18.45 -29.53 0.68
C GLU A 217 19.56 -30.02 1.60
N ALA A 218 19.19 -30.55 2.77
CA ALA A 218 20.17 -31.13 3.70
C ALA A 218 20.64 -32.50 3.18
N GLY A 219 21.96 -32.68 3.03
CA GLY A 219 22.57 -33.94 2.57
C GLY A 219 23.07 -33.93 1.12
N GLY A 220 22.80 -32.87 0.35
CA GLY A 220 23.49 -32.62 -0.92
C GLY A 220 24.88 -32.07 -0.66
N GLY A 221 25.92 -32.81 -1.03
CA GLY A 221 27.33 -32.51 -0.72
C GLY A 221 27.96 -31.35 -1.51
N GLY A 222 27.30 -30.21 -1.67
CA GLY A 222 27.85 -29.05 -2.39
C GLY A 222 27.36 -27.69 -1.88
N ASP A 223 28.13 -26.64 -2.19
CA ASP A 223 27.91 -25.21 -1.88
C ASP A 223 26.65 -24.57 -2.55
N GLY A 224 25.78 -25.39 -3.12
CA GLY A 224 24.71 -24.96 -4.02
C GLY A 224 23.38 -24.71 -3.34
N ALA A 225 22.90 -23.46 -3.34
CA ALA A 225 21.47 -23.22 -3.37
C ALA A 225 21.03 -23.48 -4.80
N ASP A 226 20.82 -24.76 -5.12
CA ASP A 226 20.50 -25.20 -6.47
C ASP A 226 18.99 -25.37 -6.69
N VAL A 227 18.17 -25.14 -5.64
CA VAL A 227 16.73 -25.35 -5.69
C VAL A 227 16.02 -24.01 -5.65
N LEU A 228 15.55 -23.55 -6.81
CA LEU A 228 14.45 -22.58 -6.86
C LEU A 228 13.14 -23.36 -6.86
N LEU A 229 12.17 -22.87 -6.09
CA LEU A 229 10.82 -23.44 -6.19
C LEU A 229 10.23 -23.18 -7.58
N GLY A 230 10.54 -22.03 -8.18
CA GLY A 230 10.08 -21.65 -9.52
C GLY A 230 8.58 -21.35 -9.54
N GLU A 231 8.09 -20.93 -10.70
CA GLU A 231 6.67 -20.56 -10.88
C GLU A 231 5.74 -21.73 -10.53
N GLY A 232 4.76 -21.48 -9.65
CA GLY A 232 3.84 -22.50 -9.14
C GLY A 232 4.47 -23.47 -8.14
N GLY A 233 5.76 -23.32 -7.81
CA GLY A 233 6.52 -24.20 -6.93
C GLY A 233 6.02 -24.19 -5.49
N VAL A 234 5.40 -23.10 -5.03
CA VAL A 234 4.81 -23.00 -3.68
C VAL A 234 3.70 -24.04 -3.47
N LYS A 235 3.04 -24.52 -4.53
CA LYS A 235 2.04 -25.61 -4.45
C LYS A 235 2.65 -26.94 -3.97
N ARG A 236 3.98 -27.11 -4.10
CA ARG A 236 4.71 -28.26 -3.54
C ARG A 236 4.92 -28.12 -2.03
N VAL A 237 4.89 -26.89 -1.50
CA VAL A 237 5.02 -26.59 -0.08
C VAL A 237 3.67 -26.70 0.61
N SER A 238 2.63 -26.08 0.05
CA SER A 238 1.27 -26.19 0.56
C SER A 238 0.26 -25.95 -0.56
N ARG A 239 -0.80 -26.76 -0.58
CA ARG A 239 -1.95 -26.54 -1.47
C ARG A 239 -2.93 -25.51 -0.95
N LEU A 240 -2.73 -24.97 0.26
CA LEU A 240 -3.54 -23.89 0.84
C LEU A 240 -2.86 -22.52 0.71
N VAL A 241 -1.53 -22.52 0.55
CA VAL A 241 -0.75 -21.31 0.33
C VAL A 241 -0.53 -21.15 -1.17
N GLY A 242 -0.88 -19.99 -1.74
CA GLY A 242 -0.80 -19.75 -3.19
C GLY A 242 -2.03 -20.23 -3.99
N VAL A 243 -3.19 -20.39 -3.35
CA VAL A 243 -4.48 -20.75 -4.00
C VAL A 243 -5.10 -19.55 -4.75
N GLY A 244 -4.47 -18.38 -4.73
CA GLY A 244 -4.98 -17.17 -5.36
C GLY A 244 -3.89 -16.18 -5.74
N ALA A 245 -4.31 -14.93 -5.96
CA ALA A 245 -3.41 -13.85 -6.33
C ALA A 245 -2.48 -13.45 -5.16
N CYS A 246 -1.23 -13.11 -5.49
CA CYS A 246 -0.26 -12.54 -4.53
C CYS A 246 -0.41 -11.01 -4.36
N HIS A 247 -1.42 -10.44 -5.01
CA HIS A 247 -1.85 -9.07 -4.81
C HIS A 247 -3.36 -8.95 -4.93
N GLU A 248 -3.86 -7.86 -4.36
CA GLU A 248 -5.20 -7.33 -4.59
C GLU A 248 -5.09 -5.83 -4.87
N GLU A 249 -6.04 -5.30 -5.61
CA GLU A 249 -6.18 -3.87 -5.80
C GLU A 249 -7.42 -3.38 -5.04
N VAL A 250 -7.27 -2.26 -4.32
CA VAL A 250 -8.35 -1.61 -3.59
C VAL A 250 -8.46 -0.15 -4.03
N ILE A 251 -9.69 0.29 -4.32
CA ILE A 251 -10.00 1.68 -4.63
C ILE A 251 -10.88 2.23 -3.52
N ARG A 252 -10.43 3.31 -2.88
CA ARG A 252 -11.21 4.01 -1.86
C ARG A 252 -11.57 5.40 -2.35
N VAL A 253 -12.82 5.79 -2.11
CA VAL A 253 -13.33 7.11 -2.48
C VAL A 253 -13.72 7.87 -1.23
N TYR A 254 -13.32 9.14 -1.15
CA TYR A 254 -13.61 10.03 -0.03
C TYR A 254 -14.21 11.35 -0.52
N ALA A 255 -14.99 12.01 0.34
CA ALA A 255 -15.46 13.37 0.08
C ALA A 255 -14.46 14.42 0.60
N ARG A 256 -13.93 15.25 -0.29
CA ARG A 256 -13.04 16.37 0.06
C ARG A 256 -13.83 17.56 0.60
N ARG A 257 -14.92 17.91 -0.08
CA ARG A 257 -15.78 19.07 0.26
C ARG A 257 -16.60 18.78 1.52
N GLN A 258 -16.64 19.76 2.42
CA GLN A 258 -17.53 19.74 3.58
C GLN A 258 -18.95 20.13 3.17
N GLY A 259 -19.95 19.56 3.85
CA GLY A 259 -21.34 19.92 3.66
C GLY A 259 -22.26 18.79 4.06
N ALA A 260 -23.50 19.15 4.40
CA ALA A 260 -24.57 18.16 4.47
C ALA A 260 -24.68 17.46 3.11
N ASP A 261 -24.94 16.16 3.13
CA ASP A 261 -25.21 15.34 1.95
C ASP A 261 -24.10 15.19 0.90
N VAL A 262 -22.93 15.84 1.07
CA VAL A 262 -21.81 15.67 0.12
C VAL A 262 -21.32 14.22 0.15
N ALA A 263 -21.04 13.66 1.33
CA ALA A 263 -20.52 12.31 1.46
C ALA A 263 -21.50 11.24 0.97
N SER A 264 -22.81 11.44 1.18
CA SER A 264 -23.85 10.55 0.66
C SER A 264 -24.00 10.68 -0.86
N SER A 265 -23.89 11.90 -1.41
CA SER A 265 -23.89 12.13 -2.87
C SER A 265 -22.70 11.44 -3.54
N VAL A 266 -21.48 11.59 -2.99
CA VAL A 266 -20.27 10.92 -3.51
C VAL A 266 -20.41 9.39 -3.43
N ARG A 267 -20.96 8.85 -2.33
CA ARG A 267 -21.24 7.42 -2.20
C ARG A 267 -22.18 6.91 -3.29
N THR A 268 -23.28 7.63 -3.54
CA THR A 268 -24.25 7.27 -4.58
C THR A 268 -23.62 7.33 -5.97
N ALA A 269 -22.87 8.39 -6.25
CA ALA A 269 -22.19 8.57 -7.53
C ALA A 269 -21.14 7.47 -7.78
N PHE A 270 -20.36 7.12 -6.75
CA PHE A 270 -19.36 6.06 -6.84
C PHE A 270 -19.99 4.69 -7.09
N ARG A 271 -21.06 4.33 -6.37
CA ARG A 271 -21.81 3.09 -6.60
C ARG A 271 -22.33 3.01 -8.04
N ARG A 272 -22.97 4.07 -8.53
CA ARG A 272 -23.47 4.14 -9.90
C ARG A 272 -22.36 3.97 -10.94
N CYS A 273 -21.18 4.56 -10.70
CA CYS A 273 -20.01 4.39 -11.56
C CYS A 273 -19.54 2.93 -11.59
N VAL A 274 -19.41 2.30 -10.42
CA VAL A 274 -19.03 0.89 -10.28
C VAL A 274 -20.03 -0.04 -10.97
N ASP A 275 -21.33 0.18 -10.76
CA ASP A 275 -22.41 -0.62 -11.36
C ASP A 275 -22.44 -0.47 -12.87
N ALA A 276 -22.34 0.77 -13.38
CA ALA A 276 -22.34 1.06 -14.81
C ALA A 276 -21.15 0.43 -15.55
N TRP A 277 -20.02 0.26 -14.86
CA TRP A 277 -18.80 -0.32 -15.42
C TRP A 277 -18.65 -1.81 -15.09
N GLY A 278 -19.54 -2.38 -14.27
CA GLY A 278 -19.50 -3.79 -13.87
C GLY A 278 -18.24 -4.17 -13.08
N LEU A 279 -17.73 -3.28 -12.22
CA LEU A 279 -16.43 -3.50 -11.53
C LEU A 279 -16.51 -4.34 -10.25
N GLY A 280 -17.72 -4.69 -9.79
CA GLY A 280 -17.94 -5.47 -8.57
C GLY A 280 -18.82 -4.76 -7.56
N GLU A 281 -18.62 -5.03 -6.27
CA GLU A 281 -19.44 -4.51 -5.18
C GLU A 281 -18.69 -3.46 -4.36
N VAL A 282 -19.36 -2.33 -4.10
CA VAL A 282 -18.84 -1.28 -3.21
C VAL A 282 -19.21 -1.57 -1.75
N THR A 283 -18.18 -1.68 -0.92
CA THR A 283 -18.27 -1.87 0.53
C THR A 283 -18.01 -0.57 1.31
N MET A 284 -18.20 -0.60 2.64
CA MET A 284 -18.06 0.55 3.55
C MET A 284 -17.05 0.30 4.68
#